data_AF-A0A497K4H9-F1
#
_entry.id   AF-A0A497K4H9-F1
#
_cell.length_a   1.000
_cell.length_b   1.000
_cell.length_c   1.000
_cell.angle_alpha   90.00
_cell.angle_beta   90.00
_cell.angle_gamma   90.00
#
_symmetry.space_group_name_H-M   'P 1'
#
loop_
_entity.id
_entity.type
_entity.pdbx_description
1 polymer ?
#
loop_
_entity_poly.entity_id
_entity_poly.type
_entity_poly.pdbx_seq_one_letter_code
_entity_poly.pdbx_strand_id
1 'polypeptide(L)'
;LWKPEEMRKTLSRILPYVDVLISTLRDAHLLIEDEPSPEDTAARLKKEYGSEVVVITLGEKGSLALSDRVYHGRSYRLKEVNRLGTGDAFDAGYIYGYLKGNVQVGLEYAAAMAALKFTVPQNIPLITREDVENLIGGVQERDIRR
;
A
#
# COMPACT_ATOMS: atom_id res chain seq x y z
N LEU A 1 -1.21 -13.93 -18.21
CA LEU A 1 -1.90 -13.45 -16.99
C LEU A 1 -3.11 -14.34 -16.76
N TRP A 2 -3.49 -14.57 -15.50
CA TRP A 2 -4.59 -15.47 -15.13
C TRP A 2 -5.93 -14.90 -15.59
N LYS A 3 -6.94 -15.75 -15.82
CA LYS A 3 -8.31 -15.27 -16.03
C LYS A 3 -8.89 -14.77 -14.68
N PRO A 4 -9.74 -13.73 -14.67
CA PRO A 4 -10.32 -13.21 -13.42
C PRO A 4 -11.02 -14.27 -12.56
N GLU A 5 -11.71 -15.22 -13.19
CA GLU A 5 -12.40 -16.32 -12.51
C GLU A 5 -11.44 -17.30 -11.81
N GLU A 6 -10.32 -17.63 -12.45
CA GLU A 6 -9.28 -18.51 -11.88
C GLU A 6 -8.57 -17.84 -10.70
N MET A 7 -8.32 -16.54 -10.82
CA MET A 7 -7.78 -15.70 -9.75
C MET A 7 -8.71 -15.68 -8.54
N ARG A 8 -10.00 -15.37 -8.74
CA ARG A 8 -10.99 -15.33 -7.65
C ARG A 8 -11.11 -16.69 -6.95
N LYS A 9 -11.26 -17.77 -7.71
CA LYS A 9 -11.37 -19.13 -7.16
C LYS A 9 -10.16 -19.52 -6.29
N THR A 10 -8.98 -19.03 -6.66
CA THR A 10 -7.75 -19.33 -5.94
C THR A 10 -7.61 -18.46 -4.69
N LEU A 11 -7.79 -17.14 -4.84
CA LEU A 11 -7.62 -16.19 -3.76
C LEU A 11 -8.71 -16.31 -2.69
N SER A 12 -9.96 -16.62 -3.06
CA SER A 12 -11.05 -16.81 -2.09
C SER A 12 -10.80 -17.92 -1.08
N ARG A 13 -9.87 -18.85 -1.36
CA ARG A 13 -9.46 -19.92 -0.45
C ARG A 13 -8.37 -19.49 0.53
N ILE A 14 -7.65 -18.41 0.24
CA ILE A 14 -6.49 -17.93 0.99
C ILE A 14 -6.87 -16.69 1.81
N LEU A 15 -7.62 -15.76 1.20
CA LEU A 15 -7.99 -14.48 1.81
C LEU A 15 -8.70 -14.60 3.17
N PRO A 16 -9.50 -15.64 3.48
CA PRO A 16 -10.05 -15.84 4.82
C PRO A 16 -9.02 -16.04 5.94
N TYR A 17 -7.75 -16.28 5.61
CA TYR A 17 -6.65 -16.47 6.55
C TYR A 17 -5.68 -15.28 6.54
N VAL A 18 -6.05 -14.16 5.91
CA VAL A 18 -5.20 -12.97 5.75
C VAL A 18 -5.68 -11.87 6.70
N ASP A 19 -4.86 -11.55 7.70
CA ASP A 19 -5.14 -10.48 8.66
C ASP A 19 -4.97 -9.08 8.03
N VAL A 20 -3.96 -8.92 7.18
CA VAL A 20 -3.64 -7.66 6.49
C VAL A 20 -3.68 -7.88 4.98
N LEU A 21 -4.75 -7.38 4.34
CA LEU A 21 -4.92 -7.45 2.89
C LEU A 21 -4.50 -6.12 2.27
N ILE A 22 -3.45 -6.12 1.45
CA ILE A 22 -3.04 -4.95 0.67
C ILE A 22 -3.35 -5.22 -0.80
N SER A 23 -4.03 -4.29 -1.46
CA SER A 23 -4.40 -4.41 -2.87
C SER A 23 -4.40 -3.06 -3.57
N THR A 24 -4.23 -3.08 -4.90
CA THR A 24 -4.65 -1.94 -5.72
C THR A 24 -6.17 -1.88 -5.79
N LEU A 25 -6.74 -0.69 -6.01
CA LEU A 25 -8.19 -0.56 -6.21
C LEU A 25 -8.68 -1.41 -7.38
N ARG A 26 -7.91 -1.44 -8.47
CA ARG A 26 -8.24 -2.21 -9.67
C ARG A 26 -8.30 -3.71 -9.39
N ASP A 27 -7.33 -4.26 -8.68
CA ASP A 27 -7.31 -5.69 -8.38
C ASP A 27 -8.41 -6.06 -7.37
N ALA A 28 -8.71 -5.15 -6.44
CA ALA A 28 -9.83 -5.28 -5.53
C ALA A 28 -11.17 -5.34 -6.27
N HIS A 29 -11.39 -4.48 -7.28
CA HIS A 29 -12.58 -4.52 -8.13
C HIS A 29 -12.71 -5.83 -8.91
N LEU A 30 -11.60 -6.39 -9.40
CA LEU A 30 -11.61 -7.71 -10.04
C LEU A 30 -11.99 -8.84 -9.06
N LEU A 31 -11.65 -8.70 -7.78
CA LEU A 31 -12.01 -9.66 -6.73
C LEU A 31 -13.51 -9.60 -6.39
N ILE A 32 -14.07 -8.40 -6.26
CA ILE A 32 -15.48 -8.21 -5.85
C ILE A 32 -16.48 -8.17 -7.01
N GLU A 33 -15.98 -8.14 -8.25
CA GLU A 33 -16.78 -8.04 -9.48
C GLU A 33 -17.70 -6.82 -9.51
N ASP A 34 -17.18 -5.68 -9.06
CA ASP A 34 -17.89 -4.41 -8.93
C ASP A 34 -16.89 -3.26 -8.82
N GLU A 35 -17.32 -2.02 -9.09
CA GLU A 35 -16.48 -0.82 -9.05
C GLU A 35 -17.03 0.28 -8.11
N PRO A 36 -17.29 -0.01 -6.83
CA PRO A 36 -17.77 0.99 -5.88
C PRO A 36 -16.64 1.93 -5.43
N SER A 37 -16.95 2.86 -4.52
CA SER A 37 -15.94 3.74 -3.93
C SER A 37 -14.79 2.96 -3.27
N PRO A 38 -13.60 3.54 -3.11
CA PRO A 38 -12.49 2.87 -2.43
C PRO A 38 -12.84 2.41 -1.00
N GLU A 39 -13.58 3.23 -0.26
CA GLU A 39 -14.04 2.94 1.09
C GLU A 39 -15.03 1.76 1.10
N ASP A 40 -16.00 1.75 0.18
CA ASP A 40 -16.97 0.65 0.05
C ASP A 40 -16.29 -0.65 -0.41
N THR A 41 -15.28 -0.53 -1.29
CA THR A 41 -14.46 -1.65 -1.75
C THR A 41 -13.73 -2.29 -0.57
N ALA A 42 -13.06 -1.49 0.26
CA ALA A 42 -12.37 -1.97 1.44
C ALA A 42 -13.34 -2.59 2.45
N ALA A 43 -14.51 -1.97 2.67
CA ALA A 43 -15.54 -2.50 3.56
C ALA A 43 -16.08 -3.87 3.09
N ARG A 44 -16.30 -4.03 1.79
CA ARG A 44 -16.75 -5.29 1.20
C ARG A 44 -15.71 -6.39 1.36
N LEU A 45 -14.45 -6.12 1.00
CA LEU A 45 -13.35 -7.07 1.17
C LEU A 45 -13.17 -7.48 2.64
N LYS A 46 -13.19 -6.52 3.55
CA LYS A 46 -13.07 -6.77 4.99
C LYS A 46 -14.19 -7.67 5.50
N LYS A 47 -15.43 -7.39 5.10
CA LYS A 47 -16.61 -8.18 5.48
C LYS A 47 -16.57 -9.60 4.90
N GLU A 48 -16.16 -9.73 3.65
CA GLU A 48 -16.18 -11.00 2.91
C GLU A 48 -15.08 -11.95 3.39
N TYR A 49 -13.88 -11.43 3.66
CA TYR A 49 -12.70 -12.23 3.98
C TYR A 49 -12.27 -12.15 5.46
N GLY A 50 -12.87 -11.27 6.26
CA GLY A 50 -12.60 -11.20 7.71
C GLY A 50 -11.26 -10.56 8.09
N SER A 51 -10.55 -9.91 7.16
CA SER A 51 -9.25 -9.28 7.45
C SER A 51 -9.33 -8.21 8.55
N GLU A 52 -8.34 -8.19 9.44
CA GLU A 52 -8.20 -7.16 10.47
C GLU A 52 -7.93 -5.78 9.87
N VAL A 53 -7.20 -5.71 8.76
CA VAL A 53 -6.95 -4.48 8.02
C VAL A 53 -7.01 -4.72 6.51
N VAL A 54 -7.70 -3.84 5.78
CA VAL A 54 -7.67 -3.81 4.31
C VAL A 54 -7.08 -2.48 3.85
N VAL A 55 -5.99 -2.53 3.08
CA VAL A 55 -5.29 -1.37 2.54
C VAL A 55 -5.50 -1.31 1.03
N ILE A 56 -5.98 -0.18 0.54
CA ILE A 56 -6.20 0.06 -0.90
C ILE A 56 -5.26 1.17 -1.38
N THR A 57 -4.46 0.87 -2.40
CA THR A 57 -3.61 1.87 -3.06
C THR A 57 -4.36 2.54 -4.22
N LEU A 58 -4.19 3.87 -4.33
CA LEU A 58 -4.93 4.75 -5.24
C LEU A 58 -4.00 5.49 -6.23
N GLY A 59 -2.77 4.99 -6.41
CA GLY A 59 -1.75 5.64 -7.22
C GLY A 59 -1.39 7.02 -6.67
N GLU A 60 -1.43 8.05 -7.52
CA GLU A 60 -1.10 9.43 -7.14
C GLU A 60 -2.03 10.03 -6.08
N LYS A 61 -3.21 9.44 -5.86
CA LYS A 61 -4.16 9.87 -4.83
C LYS A 61 -3.80 9.35 -3.42
N GLY A 62 -2.73 8.56 -3.31
CA GLY A 62 -2.25 8.01 -2.04
C GLY A 62 -2.83 6.63 -1.78
N SER A 63 -3.29 6.40 -0.55
CA SER A 63 -3.85 5.12 -0.12
C SER A 63 -4.88 5.31 0.98
N LEU A 64 -5.64 4.27 1.27
CA LEU A 64 -6.51 4.19 2.43
C LEU A 64 -6.32 2.85 3.13
N ALA A 65 -6.58 2.81 4.44
CA ALA A 65 -6.69 1.56 5.18
C ALA A 65 -7.99 1.54 5.99
N LEU A 66 -8.72 0.43 5.94
CA LEU A 66 -9.89 0.18 6.77
C LEU A 66 -9.55 -0.85 7.85
N SER A 67 -9.55 -0.40 9.11
CA SER A 67 -9.46 -1.24 10.30
C SER A 67 -10.74 -1.07 11.14
N ASP A 68 -10.65 -0.48 12.32
CA ASP A 68 -11.77 0.01 13.14
C ASP A 68 -12.49 1.21 12.50
N ARG A 69 -11.72 2.04 11.79
CA ARG A 69 -12.19 3.17 10.99
C ARG A 69 -11.39 3.28 9.69
N VAL A 70 -11.76 4.24 8.85
CA VAL A 70 -11.00 4.60 7.65
C VAL A 70 -9.83 5.51 8.03
N TYR A 71 -8.66 5.17 7.53
CA TYR A 71 -7.43 5.96 7.60
C TYR A 71 -6.99 6.31 6.18
N HIS A 72 -6.38 7.48 6.01
CA HIS A 72 -5.87 7.94 4.72
C HIS A 72 -4.35 8.11 4.78
N GLY A 73 -3.69 7.54 3.78
CA GLY A 73 -2.26 7.65 3.55
C GLY A 73 -1.96 8.77 2.56
N ARG A 74 -0.85 9.47 2.79
CA ARG A 74 -0.41 10.57 1.93
C ARG A 74 0.07 10.04 0.58
N SER A 75 0.26 10.97 -0.35
CA SER A 75 0.94 10.75 -1.61
C SER A 75 2.09 11.74 -1.71
N TYR A 76 3.25 11.27 -2.15
CA TYR A 76 4.40 12.11 -2.43
C TYR A 76 4.58 12.21 -3.94
N ARG A 77 4.80 13.42 -4.44
CA ARG A 77 5.21 13.65 -5.82
C ARG A 77 6.71 13.90 -5.85
N LEU A 78 7.47 12.82 -6.02
CA LEU A 78 8.91 12.85 -6.27
C LEU A 78 9.20 12.62 -7.75
N LYS A 79 10.42 12.92 -8.19
CA LYS A 79 10.82 12.70 -9.59
C LYS A 79 10.91 11.19 -9.87
N GLU A 80 10.14 10.72 -10.85
CA GLU A 80 10.19 9.33 -11.27
C GLU A 80 11.52 9.02 -11.99
N VAL A 81 12.25 8.02 -11.46
CA VAL A 81 13.45 7.42 -12.06
C VAL A 81 13.16 5.96 -12.45
N ASN A 82 12.59 5.17 -11.53
CA ASN A 82 12.21 3.78 -11.78
C ASN A 82 11.02 3.35 -10.90
N ARG A 83 9.90 3.01 -11.54
CA ARG A 83 8.67 2.52 -10.88
C ARG A 83 8.66 1.05 -10.49
N LEU A 84 9.63 0.25 -10.95
CA LEU A 84 9.70 -1.17 -10.61
C LEU A 84 10.03 -1.32 -9.12
N GLY A 85 9.26 -2.18 -8.45
CA GLY A 85 9.36 -2.43 -7.01
C GLY A 85 8.66 -1.40 -6.11
N THR A 86 7.94 -0.41 -6.67
CA THR A 86 7.22 0.58 -5.85
C THR A 86 6.10 -0.06 -5.02
N GLY A 87 5.38 -1.04 -5.57
CA GLY A 87 4.37 -1.80 -4.83
C GLY A 87 4.99 -2.58 -3.68
N ASP A 88 6.07 -3.33 -3.95
CA ASP A 88 6.79 -4.09 -2.92
C ASP A 88 7.37 -3.17 -1.82
N ALA A 89 7.84 -1.97 -2.19
CA ALA A 89 8.31 -0.97 -1.24
C ALA A 89 7.17 -0.39 -0.40
N PHE A 90 5.99 -0.17 -0.99
CA PHE A 90 4.78 0.23 -0.27
C PHE A 90 4.41 -0.84 0.77
N ASP A 91 4.33 -2.10 0.35
CA ASP A 91 3.94 -3.22 1.21
C ASP A 91 4.94 -3.39 2.37
N ALA A 92 6.24 -3.35 2.07
CA ALA A 92 7.30 -3.40 3.07
C ALA A 92 7.22 -2.24 4.07
N GLY A 93 6.98 -1.02 3.57
CA GLY A 93 6.80 0.17 4.41
C GLY A 93 5.56 0.04 5.30
N TYR A 94 4.44 -0.42 4.74
CA TYR A 94 3.20 -0.63 5.48
C TYR A 94 3.39 -1.61 6.63
N ILE A 95 3.90 -2.81 6.33
CA ILE A 95 4.12 -3.87 7.32
C ILE A 95 5.06 -3.37 8.42
N TYR A 96 6.17 -2.71 8.04
CA TYR A 96 7.12 -2.17 9.01
C TYR A 96 6.46 -1.13 9.95
N GLY A 97 5.79 -0.13 9.38
CA GLY A 97 5.16 0.94 10.16
C GLY A 97 4.00 0.42 11.02
N TYR A 98 3.21 -0.52 10.50
CA TYR A 98 2.12 -1.17 11.22
C TYR A 98 2.65 -1.93 12.45
N LEU A 99 3.68 -2.76 12.27
CA LEU A 99 4.31 -3.53 13.36
C LEU A 99 5.02 -2.64 14.40
N LYS A 100 5.46 -1.45 14.02
CA LYS A 100 6.13 -0.50 14.94
C LYS A 100 5.18 0.48 15.62
N GLY A 101 3.96 0.61 15.13
CA GLY A 101 3.01 1.59 15.62
C GLY A 101 1.58 1.12 15.43
N ASN A 102 0.90 1.70 14.45
CA ASN A 102 -0.50 1.47 14.18
C ASN A 102 -0.79 1.61 12.68
N VAL A 103 -2.06 1.47 12.29
CA VAL A 103 -2.52 1.60 10.91
C VAL A 103 -2.07 2.89 10.24
N GLN A 104 -2.15 4.03 10.93
CA GLN A 104 -1.70 5.31 10.37
C GLN A 104 -0.19 5.33 10.17
N VAL A 105 0.59 4.85 11.15
CA VAL A 105 2.05 4.76 11.02
C VAL A 105 2.43 3.85 9.85
N GLY A 106 1.72 2.74 9.65
CA GLY A 106 1.85 1.89 8.47
C GLY A 106 1.68 2.68 7.17
N LEU A 107 0.61 3.46 7.04
CA LEU A 107 0.36 4.27 5.84
C LEU A 107 1.42 5.34 5.59
N GLU A 108 1.96 5.98 6.64
CA GLU A 108 3.03 6.98 6.49
C GLU A 108 4.33 6.34 5.98
N TYR A 109 4.74 5.19 6.56
CA TYR A 109 5.91 4.45 6.08
C TYR A 109 5.72 3.88 4.67
N ALA A 110 4.52 3.37 4.36
CA ALA A 110 4.20 2.85 3.04
C ALA A 110 4.35 3.92 1.95
N ALA A 111 3.76 5.10 2.19
CA ALA A 111 3.82 6.23 1.27
C ALA A 111 5.27 6.71 1.07
N ALA A 112 6.03 6.86 2.15
CA ALA A 112 7.41 7.34 2.08
C ALA A 112 8.35 6.32 1.41
N MET A 113 8.22 5.03 1.71
CA MET A 113 9.00 3.96 1.07
C MET A 113 8.72 3.87 -0.43
N ALA A 114 7.44 3.90 -0.82
CA ALA A 114 7.04 3.89 -2.23
C ALA A 114 7.59 5.12 -2.98
N ALA A 115 7.50 6.30 -2.35
CA ALA A 115 8.02 7.55 -2.89
C ALA A 115 9.54 7.49 -3.11
N LEU A 116 10.30 7.11 -2.08
CA LEU A 116 11.75 7.00 -2.17
C LEU A 116 12.17 5.96 -3.21
N LYS A 117 11.43 4.85 -3.35
CA LYS A 117 11.73 3.83 -4.35
C LYS A 117 11.63 4.34 -5.78
N PHE A 118 10.73 5.28 -6.07
CA PHE A 118 10.67 5.93 -7.39
C PHE A 118 11.96 6.63 -7.77
N THR A 119 12.75 7.06 -6.79
CA THR A 119 13.96 7.86 -6.98
C THR A 119 15.22 6.98 -7.13
N VAL A 120 15.12 5.69 -6.80
CA VAL A 120 16.22 4.71 -6.84
C VAL A 120 16.21 3.99 -8.20
N PRO A 121 17.30 4.06 -8.98
CA PRO A 121 17.34 3.45 -10.32
C PRO A 121 17.37 1.92 -10.28
N GLN A 122 17.88 1.31 -9.20
CA GLN A 122 17.87 -0.14 -9.01
C GLN A 122 16.45 -0.67 -8.76
N ASN A 123 16.22 -1.95 -9.06
CA ASN A 123 14.94 -2.61 -8.78
C ASN A 123 14.73 -2.92 -7.30
N ILE A 124 15.78 -2.81 -6.48
CA ILE A 124 15.74 -2.99 -5.03
C ILE A 124 15.60 -1.63 -4.31
N PRO A 125 14.82 -1.54 -3.22
CA PRO A 125 14.72 -0.33 -2.42
C PRO A 125 15.99 -0.16 -1.57
N LEU A 126 17.02 0.48 -2.12
CA LEU A 126 18.20 0.94 -1.36
C LEU A 126 17.84 2.20 -0.58
N ILE A 127 17.07 2.02 0.49
CA ILE A 127 16.46 3.08 1.28
C ILE A 127 16.75 2.77 2.75
N THR A 128 17.27 3.74 3.49
CA THR A 128 17.50 3.61 4.93
C THR A 128 16.26 4.02 5.72
N ARG A 129 16.20 3.59 6.99
CA ARG A 129 15.15 4.06 7.90
C ARG A 129 15.17 5.58 8.07
N GLU A 130 16.36 6.16 8.15
CA GLU A 130 16.54 7.60 8.30
C GLU A 130 15.95 8.37 7.11
N ASP A 131 16.13 7.87 5.88
CA ASP A 131 15.54 8.47 4.67
C ASP A 131 14.01 8.53 4.78
N VAL A 132 13.40 7.44 5.23
CA VAL A 132 11.95 7.31 5.40
C VAL A 132 11.45 8.27 6.48
N GLU A 133 12.10 8.27 7.64
CA GLU A 133 11.72 9.13 8.77
C GLU A 133 11.90 10.62 8.46
N ASN A 134 12.95 10.97 7.72
CA ASN A 134 13.16 12.33 7.22
C ASN A 134 12.03 12.76 6.28
N LEU A 135 11.64 11.90 5.33
CA LEU A 135 10.55 12.21 4.40
C LEU A 135 9.18 12.31 5.11
N ILE A 136 8.91 11.46 6.10
CA ILE A 136 7.71 11.55 6.95
C ILE A 136 7.71 12.85 7.76
N GLY A 137 8.89 13.23 8.30
CA GLY A 137 9.11 14.47 9.05
C GLY A 137 9.07 15.75 8.22
N GLY A 138 8.92 15.67 6.90
CA GLY A 138 8.80 16.82 5.99
C GLY A 138 10.12 17.38 5.48
N VAL A 139 11.23 16.65 5.61
CA VAL A 139 12.51 16.98 4.98
C VAL A 139 12.37 16.79 3.46
N GLN A 140 12.80 17.79 2.67
CA GLN A 140 12.70 17.70 1.22
C GLN A 140 13.69 16.67 0.66
N GLU A 141 13.31 15.98 -0.41
CA GLU A 141 14.10 14.92 -1.06
C GLU A 141 15.56 15.34 -1.35
N ARG A 142 15.79 16.62 -1.69
CA ARG A 142 17.12 17.18 -1.95
C ARG A 142 18.08 17.14 -0.74
N ASP A 143 17.53 17.05 0.47
CA ASP A 143 18.26 17.07 1.73
C ASP A 143 18.45 15.64 2.29
N ILE A 144 17.83 14.63 1.67
CA ILE A 144 18.00 13.22 1.99
C ILE A 144 19.30 12.75 1.32
N ARG A 145 20.34 12.53 2.14
CA ARG A 145 21.71 12.24 1.68
C ARG A 145 21.73 10.97 0.83
N ARG A 146 22.27 11.08 -0.39
CA ARG A 146 22.67 9.95 -1.23
C ARG A 146 24.17 9.72 -1.16
#